data_AF-A0A6N7EGX7-F1
#
_entry.id   AF-A0A6N7EGX7-F1
#
_cell.length_a   1.000
_cell.length_b   1.000
_cell.length_c   1.000
_cell.angle_alpha   90.00
_cell.angle_beta   90.00
_cell.angle_gamma   90.00
#
_symmetry.space_group_name_H-M   'P 1'
#
loop_
_entity.id
_entity.type
_entity.pdbx_description
1 polymer ?
#
loop_
_entity_poly.entity_id
_entity_poly.type
_entity_poly.pdbx_seq_one_letter_code
_entity_poly.pdbx_strand_id
1 'polypeptide(L)'
;MTTATQPDQQHAHDGDSLISILDELTSIVTAARAMPMSASVLVNRAEALDLLDAARAVVPEEIQTADDIVADADAMLERARHRADKVVEDARARAEELVASETVVTLANERAEQIVAAAEAKAAKLAADANDYCDRQLAQFEIDLGAITTQVRAGREALSARSGRDSADDEG
;
A
#
# COMPACT_ATOMS: atom_id res chain seq x y z
N MET A 1 86.39 -2.09 14.97
CA MET A 1 85.90 -1.03 15.87
C MET A 1 84.78 -0.33 15.13
N THR A 2 83.54 -0.55 15.56
CA THR A 2 82.37 0.36 15.50
C THR A 2 81.17 -0.48 15.88
N THR A 3 80.72 -0.21 17.09
CA THR A 3 79.63 -0.81 17.84
C THR A 3 78.29 -0.55 17.18
N ALA A 4 77.49 -1.60 16.99
CA ALA A 4 76.07 -1.48 16.73
C ALA A 4 75.40 -0.85 17.96
N THR A 5 74.86 0.35 17.78
CA THR A 5 73.98 1.00 18.75
C THR A 5 72.58 0.43 18.53
N GLN A 6 72.08 -0.36 19.48
CA GLN A 6 70.67 -0.71 19.55
C GLN A 6 69.89 0.56 19.90
N PRO A 7 68.80 0.88 19.17
CA PRO A 7 67.93 1.96 19.59
C PRO A 7 67.11 1.50 20.80
N ASP A 8 67.03 2.42 21.76
CA ASP A 8 66.23 2.35 22.98
C ASP A 8 64.81 1.84 22.71
N GLN A 9 64.37 0.88 23.53
CA GLN A 9 62.98 0.49 23.67
C GLN A 9 62.25 1.61 24.42
N GLN A 10 61.76 2.60 23.69
CA GLN A 10 60.68 3.46 24.15
C GLN A 10 59.39 2.64 24.12
N HIS A 11 58.99 2.14 25.29
CA HIS A 11 57.67 1.58 25.51
C HIS A 11 56.64 2.70 25.25
N ALA A 12 56.02 2.63 24.07
CA ALA A 12 54.91 3.47 23.68
C ALA A 12 53.68 3.05 24.48
N HIS A 13 53.24 3.88 25.42
CA HIS A 13 51.98 3.74 26.14
C HIS A 13 50.76 4.19 25.30
N ASP A 14 50.78 3.94 23.98
CA ASP A 14 49.65 4.19 23.09
C ASP A 14 48.75 2.93 23.06
N GLY A 15 47.68 2.92 23.86
CA GLY A 15 46.53 2.05 23.62
C GLY A 15 46.33 0.83 24.53
N ASP A 16 46.76 0.86 25.78
CA ASP A 16 46.39 -0.18 26.73
C ASP A 16 45.00 0.09 27.32
N SER A 17 44.02 -0.74 26.94
CA SER A 17 42.71 -0.76 27.58
C SER A 17 42.88 -0.86 29.10
N LEU A 18 41.98 -0.27 29.88
CA LEU A 18 41.95 -0.42 31.34
C LEU A 18 42.12 -1.90 31.76
N ILE A 19 41.55 -2.83 30.99
CA ILE A 19 41.68 -4.27 31.20
C ILE A 19 43.14 -4.72 31.08
N SER A 20 43.88 -4.28 30.06
CA SER A 20 45.30 -4.60 29.86
C SER A 20 46.16 -4.12 31.04
N ILE A 21 45.91 -2.90 31.53
CA ILE A 21 46.65 -2.32 32.68
C ILE A 21 46.37 -3.12 33.96
N LEU A 22 45.11 -3.52 34.17
CA LEU A 22 44.71 -4.36 35.29
C LEU A 22 45.28 -5.78 35.18
N ASP A 23 45.37 -6.34 33.97
CA ASP A 23 45.97 -7.64 33.71
C ASP A 23 47.49 -7.62 33.98
N GLU A 24 48.17 -6.54 33.60
CA GLU A 24 49.59 -6.34 33.89
C GLU A 24 49.84 -6.18 35.40
N LEU A 25 49.02 -5.39 36.10
CA LEU A 25 49.08 -5.26 37.55
C LEU A 25 48.84 -6.63 38.24
N THR A 26 47.90 -7.42 37.72
CA THR A 26 47.61 -8.78 38.19
C THR A 26 48.80 -9.73 37.96
N SER A 27 49.45 -9.63 36.80
CA SER A 27 50.65 -10.40 36.45
C SER A 27 51.80 -10.11 37.41
N ILE A 28 52.08 -8.84 37.68
CA ILE A 28 53.16 -8.44 38.59
C ILE A 28 52.90 -8.95 40.02
N VAL A 29 51.65 -8.88 40.51
CA VAL A 29 51.29 -9.37 41.85
C VAL A 29 51.35 -10.89 41.94
N THR A 30 51.00 -11.62 40.89
CA THR A 30 51.03 -13.09 40.86
C THR A 30 52.43 -13.67 40.68
N ALA A 31 53.32 -12.98 39.97
CA ALA A 31 54.72 -13.37 39.79
C ALA A 31 55.64 -12.95 40.96
N ALA A 32 55.14 -12.11 41.87
CA ALA A 32 55.90 -11.56 42.97
C ALA A 32 56.36 -12.61 44.00
N ARG A 33 57.53 -12.40 44.60
CA ARG A 33 58.12 -13.34 45.56
C ARG A 33 57.30 -13.37 46.85
N ALA A 34 56.75 -14.54 47.20
CA ALA A 34 56.02 -14.75 48.45
C ALA A 34 56.95 -14.78 49.68
N MET A 35 56.46 -14.26 50.81
CA MET A 35 57.17 -14.27 52.08
C MET A 35 56.80 -15.53 52.90
N PRO A 36 57.77 -16.24 53.51
CA PRO A 36 57.47 -17.42 54.31
C PRO A 36 56.60 -17.07 55.53
N MET A 37 55.61 -17.92 55.83
CA MET A 37 54.66 -17.77 56.95
C MET A 37 53.72 -16.53 56.83
N SER A 38 53.54 -15.94 55.65
CA SER A 38 52.60 -14.83 55.40
C SER A 38 51.87 -14.98 54.04
N ALA A 39 50.74 -14.29 53.90
CA ALA A 39 50.03 -14.12 52.62
C ALA A 39 50.57 -12.93 51.78
N SER A 40 51.69 -12.32 52.18
CA SER A 40 52.26 -11.13 51.53
C SER A 40 53.25 -11.49 50.42
N VAL A 41 53.23 -10.68 49.35
CA VAL A 41 54.17 -10.75 48.22
C VAL A 41 55.01 -9.48 48.13
N LEU A 42 56.25 -9.60 47.66
CA LEU A 42 57.19 -8.49 47.51
C LEU A 42 57.12 -7.95 46.08
N VAL A 43 56.62 -6.72 45.94
CA VAL A 43 56.32 -6.08 44.66
C VAL A 43 57.09 -4.77 44.54
N ASN A 44 57.48 -4.39 43.32
CA ASN A 44 58.05 -3.08 43.06
C ASN A 44 56.97 -2.00 43.22
N ARG A 45 57.13 -1.17 44.24
CA ARG A 45 56.16 -0.12 44.56
C ARG A 45 56.06 0.95 43.47
N ALA A 46 57.15 1.31 42.80
CA ALA A 46 57.13 2.35 41.78
C ALA A 46 56.31 1.89 40.57
N GLU A 47 56.63 0.72 40.04
CA GLU A 47 55.96 0.09 38.91
C GLU A 47 54.46 -0.15 39.15
N ALA A 48 54.08 -0.63 40.35
CA ALA A 48 52.67 -0.83 40.69
C ALA A 48 51.88 0.49 40.81
N LEU A 49 52.53 1.59 41.23
CA LEU A 49 51.89 2.90 41.29
C LEU A 49 51.75 3.52 39.90
N ASP A 50 52.76 3.35 39.04
CA ASP A 50 52.72 3.85 37.65
C ASP A 50 51.57 3.20 36.87
N LEU A 51 51.35 1.88 37.03
CA LEU A 51 50.22 1.17 36.44
C LEU A 51 48.86 1.63 37.01
N LEU A 52 48.78 1.93 38.31
CA LEU A 52 47.56 2.47 38.91
C LEU A 52 47.24 3.88 38.41
N ASP A 53 48.26 4.72 38.22
CA ASP A 53 48.09 6.07 37.68
C ASP A 53 47.71 6.02 36.19
N ALA A 54 48.29 5.10 35.42
CA ALA A 54 47.88 4.83 34.04
C ALA A 54 46.42 4.35 33.94
N ALA A 55 46.01 3.38 34.78
CA ALA A 55 44.62 2.93 34.85
C ALA A 55 43.68 4.08 35.19
N ARG A 56 44.05 4.92 36.17
CA ARG A 56 43.24 6.07 36.59
C ARG A 56 43.12 7.15 35.51
N ALA A 57 44.12 7.28 34.63
CA ALA A 57 44.09 8.20 33.50
C ALA A 57 43.11 7.74 32.40
N VAL A 58 42.97 6.42 32.18
CA VAL A 58 42.15 5.84 31.10
C VAL A 58 40.67 5.68 31.49
N VAL A 59 40.36 5.42 32.77
CA VAL A 59 38.98 5.20 33.25
C VAL A 59 37.97 6.28 32.80
N PRO A 60 38.25 7.59 32.89
CA PRO A 60 37.27 8.61 32.52
C PRO A 60 36.86 8.55 31.05
N GLU A 61 37.80 8.27 30.15
CA GLU A 61 37.57 8.18 28.71
C GLU A 61 36.75 6.94 28.35
N GLU A 62 37.04 5.80 28.97
CA GLU A 62 36.27 4.55 28.82
C GLU A 62 34.83 4.70 29.30
N ILE A 63 34.61 5.37 30.45
CA ILE A 63 33.27 5.65 30.97
C ILE A 63 32.51 6.57 30.01
N GLN A 64 33.14 7.65 29.53
CA GLN A 64 32.50 8.56 28.58
C GLN A 64 32.08 7.83 27.30
N THR A 65 32.96 6.96 26.78
CA THR A 65 32.67 6.15 25.59
C THR A 65 31.48 5.22 25.83
N ALA A 66 31.41 4.58 27.00
CA ALA A 66 30.28 3.74 27.37
C ALA A 66 28.96 4.53 27.46
N ASP A 67 28.99 5.71 28.07
CA ASP A 67 27.83 6.60 28.18
C ASP A 67 27.34 7.07 26.80
N ASP A 68 28.27 7.41 25.90
CA ASP A 68 27.95 7.81 24.53
C ASP A 68 27.30 6.67 23.74
N ILE A 69 27.80 5.44 23.87
CA ILE A 69 27.21 4.25 23.24
C ILE A 69 25.77 4.02 23.74
N VAL A 70 25.52 4.18 25.04
CA VAL A 70 24.18 4.05 25.61
C VAL A 70 23.26 5.14 25.08
N ALA A 71 23.72 6.39 25.03
CA ALA A 71 22.94 7.50 24.49
C ALA A 71 22.59 7.29 22.99
N ASP A 72 23.54 6.79 22.20
CA ASP A 72 23.33 6.47 20.79
C ASP A 72 22.34 5.32 20.60
N ALA A 73 22.41 4.29 21.44
CA ALA A 73 21.48 3.18 21.43
C ALA A 73 20.04 3.64 21.76
N ASP A 74 19.88 4.49 22.77
CA ASP A 74 18.58 5.07 23.13
C ASP A 74 18.03 5.95 21.99
N ALA A 75 18.87 6.79 21.39
CA ALA A 75 18.49 7.62 20.25
C ALA A 75 18.14 6.78 19.01
N MET A 76 18.79 5.62 18.81
CA MET A 76 18.46 4.68 17.75
C MET A 76 17.11 4.01 18.02
N LEU A 77 16.87 3.56 19.26
CA LEU A 77 15.61 2.94 19.68
C LEU A 77 14.43 3.89 19.47
N GLU A 78 14.59 5.16 19.85
CA GLU A 78 13.52 6.14 19.71
C GLU A 78 13.20 6.44 18.24
N ARG A 79 14.24 6.58 17.40
CA ARG A 79 14.07 6.70 15.94
C ARG A 79 13.39 5.47 15.33
N ALA A 80 13.75 4.27 15.79
CA ALA A 80 13.15 3.03 15.32
C ALA A 80 11.66 2.93 15.70
N ARG A 81 11.31 3.31 16.94
CA ARG A 81 9.91 3.39 17.40
C ARG A 81 9.11 4.37 16.57
N HIS A 82 9.60 5.60 16.40
CA HIS A 82 8.91 6.61 15.59
C HIS A 82 8.72 6.15 14.14
N ARG A 83 9.72 5.49 13.56
CA ARG A 83 9.62 4.94 12.20
C ARG A 83 8.60 3.80 12.13
N ALA A 84 8.56 2.92 13.13
CA ALA A 84 7.59 1.84 13.20
C ALA A 84 6.16 2.40 13.29
N ASP A 85 5.94 3.41 14.15
CA ASP A 85 4.64 4.07 14.29
C ASP A 85 4.18 4.69 12.97
N LYS A 86 5.08 5.40 12.27
CA LYS A 86 4.78 5.95 10.95
C LYS A 86 4.44 4.88 9.92
N VAL A 87 5.18 3.77 9.89
CA VAL A 87 4.89 2.67 8.96
C VAL A 87 3.51 2.07 9.23
N VAL A 88 3.13 1.92 10.50
CA VAL A 88 1.81 1.42 10.89
C VAL A 88 0.71 2.42 10.51
N GLU A 89 0.93 3.71 10.73
CA GLU A 89 -0.02 4.76 10.33
C GLU A 89 -0.22 4.80 8.82
N ASP A 90 0.86 4.82 8.04
CA ASP A 90 0.82 4.82 6.57
C ASP A 90 0.12 3.55 6.04
N ALA A 91 0.41 2.39 6.63
CA ALA A 91 -0.23 1.13 6.25
C ALA A 91 -1.74 1.15 6.52
N ARG A 92 -2.18 1.72 7.65
CA ARG A 92 -3.60 1.87 7.97
C ARG A 92 -4.30 2.81 7.00
N ALA A 93 -3.71 3.98 6.74
CA ALA A 93 -4.27 4.95 5.79
C ALA A 93 -4.43 4.33 4.40
N ARG A 94 -3.44 3.55 3.94
CA ARG A 94 -3.50 2.88 2.63
C ARG A 94 -4.51 1.74 2.60
N ALA A 95 -4.70 1.01 3.70
CA ALA A 95 -5.74 0.00 3.80
C ALA A 95 -7.15 0.63 3.72
N GLU A 96 -7.37 1.75 4.42
CA GLU A 96 -8.63 2.50 4.36
C GLU A 96 -8.93 3.01 2.95
N GLU A 97 -7.92 3.57 2.26
CA GLU A 97 -8.04 4.02 0.88
C GLU A 97 -8.43 2.87 -0.08
N LEU A 98 -7.78 1.70 0.07
CA LEU A 98 -8.09 0.53 -0.75
C LEU A 98 -9.53 0.04 -0.54
N VAL A 99 -9.97 -0.09 0.71
CA VAL A 99 -11.35 -0.52 1.04
C VAL A 99 -12.37 0.48 0.50
N ALA A 100 -12.10 1.79 0.63
CA ALA A 100 -12.94 2.82 0.06
C ALA A 100 -13.03 2.70 -1.47
N SER A 101 -11.88 2.49 -2.13
CA SER A 101 -11.84 2.33 -3.60
C SER A 101 -12.61 1.09 -4.07
N GLU A 102 -12.47 -0.04 -3.38
CA GLU A 102 -13.19 -1.30 -3.70
C GLU A 102 -14.70 -1.15 -3.48
N THR A 103 -15.11 -0.46 -2.41
CA THR A 103 -16.51 -0.16 -2.13
C THR A 103 -17.11 0.71 -3.23
N VAL A 104 -16.37 1.74 -3.68
CA VAL A 104 -16.80 2.62 -4.77
C VAL A 104 -16.95 1.84 -6.08
N VAL A 105 -16.00 0.97 -6.42
CA VAL A 105 -16.06 0.14 -7.63
C VAL A 105 -17.25 -0.82 -7.58
N THR A 106 -17.48 -1.49 -6.45
CA THR A 106 -18.62 -2.39 -6.26
C THR A 106 -19.94 -1.65 -6.45
N LEU A 107 -20.12 -0.50 -5.79
CA LEU A 107 -21.33 0.32 -5.91
C LEU A 107 -21.52 0.84 -7.34
N ALA A 108 -20.44 1.23 -8.02
CA ALA A 108 -20.50 1.68 -9.41
C ALA A 108 -20.97 0.55 -10.35
N ASN A 109 -20.50 -0.68 -10.13
CA ASN A 109 -20.94 -1.84 -10.90
C ASN A 109 -22.41 -2.18 -10.65
N GLU A 110 -22.85 -2.21 -9.38
CA GLU A 110 -24.27 -2.41 -9.04
C GLU A 110 -25.15 -1.35 -9.70
N ARG A 111 -24.72 -0.08 -9.69
CA ARG A 111 -25.45 1.01 -10.33
C ARG A 111 -25.48 0.86 -11.84
N ALA A 112 -24.38 0.44 -12.46
CA ALA A 112 -24.32 0.17 -13.89
C ALA A 112 -25.29 -0.95 -14.29
N GLU A 113 -25.32 -2.07 -13.55
CA GLU A 113 -26.25 -3.17 -13.77
C GLU A 113 -27.71 -2.71 -13.66
N GLN A 114 -28.05 -1.90 -12.65
CA GLN A 114 -29.38 -1.32 -12.53
C GLN A 114 -29.76 -0.44 -13.71
N ILE A 115 -28.83 0.38 -14.21
CA ILE A 115 -29.05 1.24 -15.37
C ILE A 115 -29.29 0.40 -16.63
N VAL A 116 -28.48 -0.64 -16.85
CA VAL A 116 -28.64 -1.56 -17.99
C VAL A 116 -29.98 -2.27 -17.92
N ALA A 117 -30.33 -2.87 -16.78
CA ALA A 117 -31.61 -3.55 -16.59
C ALA A 117 -32.81 -2.61 -16.82
N ALA A 118 -32.74 -1.37 -16.32
CA ALA A 118 -33.77 -0.36 -16.55
C ALA A 118 -33.87 0.05 -18.03
N ALA A 119 -32.73 0.18 -18.72
CA ALA A 119 -32.69 0.49 -20.14
C ALA A 119 -33.28 -0.64 -21.00
N GLU A 120 -32.94 -1.89 -20.69
CA GLU A 120 -33.48 -3.09 -21.35
C GLU A 120 -35.00 -3.20 -21.14
N ALA A 121 -35.47 -3.03 -19.90
CA ALA A 121 -36.90 -3.03 -19.60
C ALA A 121 -37.66 -1.93 -20.36
N LYS A 122 -37.07 -0.73 -20.45
CA LYS A 122 -37.65 0.40 -21.20
C LYS A 122 -37.66 0.13 -22.70
N ALA A 123 -36.59 -0.47 -23.24
CA ALA A 123 -36.51 -0.83 -24.65
C ALA A 123 -37.55 -1.91 -25.01
N ALA A 124 -37.69 -2.95 -24.18
CA ALA A 124 -38.70 -3.99 -24.36
C ALA A 124 -40.12 -3.40 -24.33
N LYS A 125 -40.40 -2.51 -23.36
CA LYS A 125 -41.69 -1.82 -23.29
C LYS A 125 -41.95 -0.97 -24.53
N LEU A 126 -40.97 -0.18 -24.97
CA LEU A 126 -41.10 0.67 -26.16
C LEU A 126 -41.39 -0.16 -27.42
N ALA A 127 -40.73 -1.32 -27.56
CA ALA A 127 -40.97 -2.22 -28.68
C ALA A 127 -42.39 -2.80 -28.65
N ALA A 128 -42.88 -3.22 -27.47
CA ALA A 128 -44.25 -3.68 -27.30
C ALA A 128 -45.27 -2.57 -27.63
N ASP A 129 -45.11 -1.38 -27.05
CA ASP A 129 -45.97 -0.23 -27.28
C ASP A 129 -46.02 0.16 -28.78
N ALA A 130 -44.87 0.06 -29.48
CA ALA A 130 -44.78 0.34 -30.91
C ALA A 130 -45.51 -0.72 -31.75
N ASN A 131 -45.39 -2.01 -31.42
CA ASN A 131 -46.13 -3.08 -32.09
C ASN A 131 -47.64 -2.90 -31.90
N ASP A 132 -48.09 -2.65 -30.66
CA ASP A 132 -49.51 -2.41 -30.35
C ASP A 132 -50.06 -1.16 -31.06
N TYR A 133 -49.22 -0.14 -31.28
CA TYR A 133 -49.58 1.02 -32.07
C TYR A 133 -49.72 0.66 -33.56
N CYS A 134 -48.76 -0.06 -34.13
CA CYS A 134 -48.80 -0.51 -35.53
C CYS A 134 -50.04 -1.37 -35.79
N ASP A 135 -50.36 -2.32 -34.92
CA ASP A 135 -51.52 -3.20 -35.07
C ASP A 135 -52.84 -2.41 -35.06
N ARG A 136 -52.98 -1.43 -34.15
CA ARG A 136 -54.15 -0.53 -34.12
C ARG A 136 -54.28 0.29 -35.40
N GLN A 137 -53.18 0.83 -35.91
CA GLN A 137 -53.20 1.59 -37.16
C GLN A 137 -53.54 0.73 -38.36
N LEU A 138 -53.00 -0.49 -38.43
CA LEU A 138 -53.33 -1.44 -39.48
C LEU A 138 -54.79 -1.87 -39.44
N ALA A 139 -55.34 -2.14 -38.25
CA ALA A 139 -56.76 -2.45 -38.07
C ALA A 139 -57.66 -1.29 -38.50
N GLN A 140 -57.30 -0.04 -38.17
CA GLN A 140 -58.04 1.13 -38.64
C GLN A 140 -57.99 1.27 -40.16
N PHE A 141 -56.81 1.08 -40.77
CA PHE A 141 -56.69 1.11 -42.22
C PHE A 141 -57.50 0.01 -42.91
N GLU A 142 -57.60 -1.18 -42.32
CA GLU A 142 -58.44 -2.26 -42.84
C GLU A 142 -59.92 -1.85 -42.88
N ILE A 143 -60.42 -1.22 -41.80
CA ILE A 143 -61.79 -0.69 -41.73
C ILE A 143 -62.02 0.36 -42.81
N ASP A 144 -61.11 1.33 -42.92
CA ASP A 144 -61.22 2.44 -43.88
C ASP A 144 -61.21 1.93 -45.33
N LEU A 145 -60.32 0.99 -45.66
CA LEU A 145 -60.27 0.35 -46.98
C LEU A 145 -61.53 -0.47 -47.27
N GLY A 146 -62.11 -1.13 -46.28
CA GLY A 146 -63.40 -1.84 -46.40
C GLY A 146 -64.55 -0.88 -46.74
N ALA A 147 -64.61 0.27 -46.07
CA ALA A 147 -65.59 1.32 -46.35
C ALA A 147 -65.43 1.88 -47.76
N ILE A 148 -64.20 2.22 -48.17
CA ILE A 148 -63.88 2.71 -49.52
C ILE A 148 -64.26 1.67 -50.58
N THR A 149 -63.93 0.39 -50.36
CA THR A 149 -64.26 -0.70 -51.29
C THR A 149 -65.77 -0.85 -51.48
N THR A 150 -66.52 -0.74 -50.38
CA THR A 150 -67.99 -0.77 -50.40
C THR A 150 -68.56 0.40 -51.19
N GLN A 151 -68.03 1.60 -50.97
CA GLN A 151 -68.44 2.81 -51.70
C GLN A 151 -68.12 2.70 -53.20
N VAL A 152 -66.94 2.19 -53.58
CA VAL A 152 -66.57 1.96 -54.98
C VAL A 152 -67.51 0.94 -55.64
N ARG A 153 -67.85 -0.15 -54.95
CA ARG A 153 -68.80 -1.15 -55.47
C ARG A 153 -70.18 -0.56 -55.70
N ALA A 154 -70.73 0.16 -54.72
CA ALA A 154 -72.02 0.84 -54.86
C ALA A 154 -71.99 1.86 -56.02
N GLY A 155 -70.90 2.62 -56.16
CA GLY A 155 -70.68 3.53 -57.28
C GLY A 155 -70.72 2.82 -58.63
N ARG A 156 -70.02 1.68 -58.77
CA ARG A 156 -70.01 0.88 -60.01
C ARG A 156 -71.37 0.28 -60.34
N GLU A 157 -72.10 -0.22 -59.34
CA GLU A 157 -73.47 -0.74 -59.51
C GLU A 157 -74.42 0.35 -60.01
N ALA A 158 -74.35 1.56 -59.44
CA ALA A 158 -75.13 2.71 -59.88
C ALA A 158 -74.78 3.18 -61.32
N LEU A 159 -73.51 3.12 -61.71
CA LEU A 159 -73.08 3.40 -63.10
C LEU A 159 -73.65 2.37 -64.08
N SER A 160 -73.55 1.08 -63.75
CA SER A 160 -74.07 -0.02 -64.57
C SER A 160 -75.59 0.07 -64.76
N ALA A 161 -76.33 0.31 -63.67
CA ALA A 161 -77.78 0.48 -63.71
C ALA A 161 -78.21 1.66 -64.59
N ARG A 162 -77.45 2.77 -64.57
CA ARG A 162 -77.71 3.92 -65.45
C ARG A 162 -77.43 3.59 -66.91
N SER A 163 -76.30 2.94 -67.21
CA SER A 163 -75.96 2.53 -68.58
C SER A 163 -76.99 1.57 -69.16
N GLY A 164 -77.50 0.61 -68.37
CA GLY A 164 -78.52 -0.33 -68.82
C GLY A 164 -79.91 0.32 -69.05
N ARG A 165 -80.23 1.41 -68.34
CA ARG A 165 -81.45 2.19 -68.59
C ARG A 165 -81.34 3.00 -69.87
N ASP A 166 -80.20 3.64 -70.10
CA ASP A 166 -79.89 4.40 -71.32
C ASP A 166 -79.96 3.51 -72.58
N SER A 167 -79.63 2.21 -72.45
CA SER A 167 -79.74 1.23 -73.55
C SER A 167 -81.17 0.73 -73.79
N ALA A 168 -82.05 0.76 -72.77
CA ALA A 168 -83.44 0.30 -72.89
C ALA A 168 -84.37 1.37 -73.49
N ASP A 169 -84.00 2.64 -73.36
CA ASP A 169 -84.75 3.78 -73.93
C ASP A 169 -84.48 3.97 -75.46
N ASP A 170 -83.52 3.24 -76.05
CA ASP A 170 -83.14 3.32 -77.49
C ASP A 170 -83.71 2.16 -78.36
N GLU A 171 -84.43 1.19 -77.75
CA GLU A 171 -85.02 0.01 -78.45
C GLU A 171 -86.56 -0.01 -78.53
N GLY A 172 -87.25 1.09 -78.16
CA GLY A 172 -88.73 1.21 -78.21
C GLY A 172 -89.25 2.19 -79.26
#